data_AF-A0A7X7Q5V0-F1
#
_entry.id   AF-A0A7X7Q5V0-F1
#
_cell.length_a   1.000
_cell.length_b   1.000
_cell.length_c   1.000
_cell.angle_alpha   90.00
_cell.angle_beta   90.00
_cell.angle_gamma   90.00
#
_symmetry.space_group_name_H-M   'P 1'
#
loop_
_entity.id
_entity.type
_entity.pdbx_description
1 polymer ?
#
loop_
_entity_poly.entity_id
_entity_poly.type
_entity_poly.pdbx_seq_one_letter_code
_entity_poly.pdbx_strand_id
1 'polypeptide(L)'
;MRNSFAAATLALCSHGYLIPFFAMTRRGITKSRYLRRVWDRLVASTALAIVLLLGTGAPLLACDIGVSLSSSSGVAGDSVEAVVIVQQTHRICDVPIDDTQIVLSGLTLASETPWERMSSTSYRKVLVLTLTAPGEGRVEVVRVCSRGGDRNAATVAIAPASIAPQTTTPADAQSAPPQVSTTVPSAEVGSFELEVPQPATPLEQHSWYEALWQTVTLPYIIVLLTLLGAGIFFLSRGYRGARPFALLVSVGFLGFYVGGCPCPVGSLQNVLISATGSAGHLIAYVQLGAVVLVTLLVGRVFCGWACPLGAVQFFLFRKEQGRKGGRVQIPREYHRILRWSRYGVLVAVIALAIMTGQPVFQDIDPFRTLFNLDFRWGVPLLFLLVVLAVSVVIGFPFCKYVCPLGALLSLLQPLSLFKLRFTTSCTNCRLCSTAACDYFAIESGSRGLTINETECVRCGECLSRCPTSAIRLTWARRHIS
;
A
#
# COMPACT_ATOMS: atom_id res chain seq x y z
N MET A 1 29.46 -24.75 34.43
CA MET A 1 28.61 -25.21 33.29
C MET A 1 28.61 -24.18 32.17
N ARG A 2 29.68 -24.14 31.38
CA ARG A 2 29.82 -23.33 30.16
C ARG A 2 31.10 -23.83 29.50
N ASN A 3 31.03 -24.94 28.74
CA ASN A 3 32.02 -25.41 27.76
C ASN A 3 31.73 -26.85 27.27
N SER A 4 30.49 -27.14 26.84
CA SER A 4 30.19 -28.47 26.25
C SER A 4 29.21 -28.46 25.08
N PHE A 5 28.90 -27.30 24.48
CA PHE A 5 28.00 -27.22 23.32
C PHE A 5 28.68 -26.84 22.00
N ALA A 6 29.98 -26.55 22.00
CA ALA A 6 30.73 -26.15 20.80
C ALA A 6 31.33 -27.33 20.01
N ALA A 7 31.21 -28.57 20.50
CA ALA A 7 31.84 -29.74 19.89
C ALA A 7 30.91 -30.57 18.98
N ALA A 8 29.60 -30.27 18.93
CA ALA A 8 28.64 -31.10 18.20
C ALA A 8 28.30 -30.62 16.77
N THR A 9 28.75 -29.44 16.35
CA THR A 9 28.35 -28.84 15.06
C THR A 9 29.41 -28.97 13.94
N LEU A 10 30.54 -29.62 14.21
CA LEU A 10 31.65 -29.74 13.25
C LEU A 10 31.73 -31.10 12.51
N ALA A 11 30.75 -32.00 12.69
CA ALA A 11 30.83 -33.36 12.16
C ALA A 11 29.94 -33.66 10.92
N LEU A 12 29.27 -32.68 10.32
CA LEU A 12 28.34 -32.91 9.19
C LEU A 12 28.69 -32.17 7.88
N CYS A 13 29.88 -31.56 7.78
CA CYS A 13 30.32 -30.85 6.58
C CYS A 13 31.25 -31.68 5.68
N SER A 14 31.05 -33.01 5.58
CA SER A 14 31.90 -33.91 4.78
C SER A 14 31.29 -34.37 3.45
N HIS A 15 30.13 -33.86 3.01
CA HIS A 15 29.55 -34.20 1.70
C HIS A 15 29.25 -32.95 0.85
N GLY A 16 30.31 -32.39 0.28
CA GLY A 16 30.53 -32.46 -1.18
C GLY A 16 29.52 -31.87 -2.17
N TYR A 17 28.52 -31.09 -1.80
CA TYR A 17 27.70 -30.36 -2.78
C TYR A 17 27.35 -28.95 -2.31
N LEU A 18 27.53 -27.96 -3.20
CA LEU A 18 27.26 -26.51 -3.08
C LEU A 18 28.45 -25.60 -2.72
N ILE A 19 29.32 -25.36 -3.70
CA ILE A 19 30.11 -24.12 -3.86
C ILE A 19 29.99 -23.77 -5.36
N PRO A 20 29.63 -22.53 -5.77
CA PRO A 20 30.36 -21.33 -5.37
C PRO A 20 29.49 -20.09 -5.14
N PHE A 21 29.25 -19.74 -3.87
CA PHE A 21 28.84 -18.38 -3.49
C PHE A 21 29.84 -17.68 -2.52
N PHE A 22 30.87 -18.40 -2.04
CA PHE A 22 31.77 -17.89 -1.00
C PHE A 22 33.26 -17.78 -1.37
N ALA A 23 33.63 -18.02 -2.63
CA ALA A 23 35.02 -17.87 -3.08
C ALA A 23 35.30 -16.48 -3.69
N MET A 24 35.04 -15.39 -2.95
CA MET A 24 35.54 -14.06 -3.35
C MET A 24 35.73 -13.06 -2.19
N THR A 25 36.14 -13.53 -1.01
CA THR A 25 36.43 -12.69 0.16
C THR A 25 37.90 -12.79 0.60
N ARG A 26 38.83 -12.64 -0.35
CA ARG A 26 40.27 -12.42 -0.06
C ARG A 26 40.88 -11.25 -0.84
N ARG A 27 40.17 -10.12 -0.96
CA ARG A 27 40.80 -8.82 -1.27
C ARG A 27 40.09 -7.67 -0.54
N GLY A 28 40.79 -7.03 0.39
CA GLY A 28 40.55 -5.63 0.77
C GLY A 28 39.84 -5.40 2.12
N ILE A 29 40.63 -5.31 3.19
CA ILE A 29 40.27 -4.89 4.56
C ILE A 29 39.90 -3.38 4.65
N THR A 30 39.57 -2.72 3.53
CA THR A 30 39.09 -1.32 3.49
C THR A 30 37.56 -1.18 3.60
N LYS A 31 36.81 -2.30 3.53
CA LYS A 31 35.32 -2.31 3.60
C LYS A 31 34.75 -2.03 4.99
N SER A 32 35.52 -2.24 6.07
CA SER A 32 35.06 -2.11 7.46
C SER A 32 34.65 -0.68 7.83
N ARG A 33 35.42 0.34 7.45
CA ARG A 33 35.10 1.74 7.78
C ARG A 33 33.93 2.30 6.97
N TYR A 34 33.67 1.78 5.77
CA TYR A 34 32.51 2.16 4.97
C TYR A 34 31.25 1.52 5.54
N LEU A 35 31.25 0.20 5.74
CA LEU A 35 30.11 -0.53 6.31
C LEU A 35 29.76 -0.04 7.72
N ARG A 36 30.76 0.25 8.56
CA ARG A 36 30.55 0.82 9.90
C ARG A 36 29.93 2.22 9.83
N ARG A 37 30.40 3.11 8.93
CA ARG A 37 29.76 4.42 8.71
C ARG A 37 28.33 4.35 8.18
N VAL A 38 28.02 3.35 7.35
CA VAL A 38 26.65 3.10 6.88
C VAL A 38 25.78 2.60 8.02
N TRP A 39 26.30 1.65 8.81
CA TRP A 39 25.63 1.08 9.98
C TRP A 39 25.33 2.15 11.04
N ASP A 40 26.33 2.93 11.46
CA ASP A 40 26.17 3.96 12.50
C ASP A 40 25.12 5.01 12.09
N ARG A 41 25.04 5.36 10.80
CA ARG A 41 24.04 6.28 10.27
C ARG A 41 22.65 5.68 10.17
N LEU A 42 22.55 4.41 9.76
CA LEU A 42 21.29 3.68 9.75
C LEU A 42 20.73 3.56 11.16
N VAL A 43 21.58 3.23 12.15
CA VAL A 43 21.17 3.15 13.56
C VAL A 43 20.67 4.52 14.05
N ALA A 44 21.41 5.59 13.78
CA ALA A 44 21.00 6.94 14.18
C ALA A 44 19.72 7.43 13.49
N SER A 45 19.54 7.14 12.18
CA SER A 45 18.32 7.53 11.45
C SER A 45 17.11 6.70 11.88
N THR A 46 17.31 5.40 12.15
CA THR A 46 16.25 4.52 12.66
C THR A 46 15.83 4.96 14.07
N ALA A 47 16.78 5.30 14.94
CA ALA A 47 16.48 5.83 16.26
C ALA A 47 15.69 7.16 16.19
N LEU A 48 16.08 8.09 15.32
CA LEU A 48 15.36 9.35 15.12
C LEU A 48 13.94 9.11 14.57
N ALA A 49 13.77 8.20 13.61
CA ALA A 49 12.46 7.84 13.07
C ALA A 49 11.56 7.21 14.14
N ILE A 50 12.11 6.33 14.97
CA ILE A 50 11.40 5.73 16.12
C ILE A 50 11.00 6.82 17.13
N VAL A 51 11.89 7.75 17.48
CA VAL A 51 11.58 8.86 18.41
C VAL A 51 10.49 9.77 17.85
N LEU A 52 10.55 10.11 16.56
CA LEU A 52 9.52 10.91 15.91
C LEU A 52 8.17 10.19 15.87
N LEU A 53 8.16 8.88 15.59
CA LEU A 53 6.92 8.08 15.56
C LEU A 53 6.32 7.84 16.94
N LEU A 54 7.15 7.55 17.95
CA LEU A 54 6.70 7.44 19.34
C LEU A 54 6.20 8.80 19.86
N GLY A 55 6.75 9.92 19.36
CA GLY A 55 6.29 11.27 19.67
C GLY A 55 4.98 11.69 18.97
N THR A 56 4.54 10.96 17.93
CA THR A 56 3.31 11.24 17.18
C THR A 56 2.26 10.13 17.29
N GLY A 57 2.38 9.26 18.29
CA GLY A 57 1.51 8.11 18.52
C GLY A 57 0.07 8.52 18.92
N ALA A 58 -0.68 9.04 17.97
CA ALA A 58 -2.13 9.03 17.97
C ALA A 58 -2.59 8.36 16.66
N PRO A 59 -3.38 7.27 16.71
CA PRO A 59 -3.94 6.65 15.51
C PRO A 59 -4.98 7.62 14.94
N LEU A 60 -4.64 8.30 13.85
CA LEU A 60 -5.44 9.46 13.41
C LEU A 60 -6.33 9.24 12.20
N LEU A 61 -6.30 8.12 11.45
CA LEU A 61 -7.08 8.09 10.18
C LEU A 61 -7.72 6.75 9.72
N ALA A 62 -7.65 5.62 10.45
CA ALA A 62 -8.42 4.40 10.11
C ALA A 62 -9.36 3.98 11.24
N CYS A 63 -10.67 3.77 10.97
CA CYS A 63 -11.60 3.30 12.00
C CYS A 63 -11.07 2.00 12.61
N ASP A 64 -11.11 1.82 13.93
CA ASP A 64 -10.70 0.56 14.55
C ASP A 64 -11.96 -0.27 14.84
N ILE A 65 -12.01 -1.49 14.30
CA ILE A 65 -13.14 -2.39 14.47
C ILE A 65 -12.71 -3.55 15.37
N GLY A 66 -13.31 -3.67 16.54
CA GLY A 66 -13.17 -4.82 17.43
C GLY A 66 -14.37 -5.75 17.29
N VAL A 67 -14.12 -7.05 17.09
CA VAL A 67 -15.15 -8.09 17.12
C VAL A 67 -14.73 -9.13 18.16
N SER A 68 -15.58 -9.39 19.13
CA SER A 68 -15.34 -10.39 20.19
C SER A 68 -16.54 -11.32 20.31
N LEU A 69 -16.26 -12.62 20.45
CA LEU A 69 -17.26 -13.67 20.64
C LEU A 69 -17.25 -14.12 22.09
N SER A 70 -18.43 -14.40 22.64
CA SER A 70 -18.60 -14.96 23.98
C SER A 70 -18.04 -16.39 24.12
N SER A 71 -17.97 -17.15 23.03
CA SER A 71 -17.35 -18.47 22.97
C SER A 71 -16.55 -18.68 21.68
N SER A 72 -15.45 -19.43 21.77
CA SER A 72 -14.59 -19.81 20.64
C SER A 72 -14.97 -21.17 20.01
N SER A 73 -15.90 -21.90 20.64
CA SER A 73 -16.44 -23.18 20.16
C SER A 73 -17.88 -23.40 20.65
N GLY A 74 -18.71 -24.09 19.87
CA GLY A 74 -20.08 -24.47 20.26
C GLY A 74 -20.63 -25.62 19.40
N VAL A 75 -21.87 -26.04 19.68
CA VAL A 75 -22.57 -27.10 18.94
C VAL A 75 -23.61 -26.49 18.00
N ALA A 76 -23.86 -27.13 16.85
CA ALA A 76 -24.95 -26.71 15.96
C ALA A 76 -26.28 -26.62 16.72
N GLY A 77 -26.88 -25.43 16.73
CA GLY A 77 -28.07 -25.08 17.52
C GLY A 77 -27.81 -24.14 18.71
N ASP A 78 -26.56 -23.98 19.17
CA ASP A 78 -26.24 -23.07 20.27
C ASP A 78 -26.32 -21.60 19.85
N SER A 79 -26.62 -20.74 20.82
CA SER A 79 -26.58 -19.27 20.68
C SER A 79 -25.27 -18.70 21.21
N VAL A 80 -24.60 -17.87 20.42
CA VAL A 80 -23.35 -17.16 20.78
C VAL A 80 -23.58 -15.66 20.63
N GLU A 81 -23.17 -14.90 21.66
CA GLU A 81 -23.15 -13.44 21.59
C GLU A 81 -21.86 -12.94 20.92
N ALA A 82 -21.99 -12.04 19.96
CA ALA A 82 -20.91 -11.30 19.33
C ALA A 82 -21.03 -9.80 19.67
N VAL A 83 -19.99 -9.25 20.29
CA VAL A 83 -19.90 -7.80 20.58
C VAL A 83 -19.01 -7.15 19.51
N VAL A 84 -19.62 -6.22 18.77
CA VAL A 84 -18.96 -5.40 17.76
C VAL A 84 -18.75 -4.01 18.32
N ILE A 85 -17.50 -3.55 18.30
CA ILE A 85 -17.11 -2.20 18.70
C ILE A 85 -16.50 -1.51 17.48
N VAL A 86 -17.02 -0.34 17.13
CA VAL A 86 -16.51 0.49 16.05
C VAL A 86 -16.05 1.80 16.64
N GLN A 87 -14.74 2.04 16.59
CA GLN A 87 -14.13 3.28 17.03
C GLN A 87 -13.75 4.12 15.80
N GLN A 88 -14.45 5.24 15.62
CA GLN A 88 -14.12 6.23 14.61
C GLN A 88 -12.83 6.95 15.03
N THR A 89 -11.80 6.91 14.19
CA THR A 89 -10.51 7.57 14.48
C THR A 89 -10.35 8.90 13.75
N HIS A 90 -11.28 9.25 12.86
CA HIS A 90 -11.34 10.53 12.18
C HIS A 90 -12.52 11.38 12.69
N ARG A 91 -12.35 12.71 12.65
CA ARG A 91 -13.29 13.66 13.26
C ARG A 91 -14.59 13.89 12.48
N ILE A 92 -14.58 13.60 11.18
CA ILE A 92 -15.72 13.73 10.27
C ILE A 92 -15.80 12.44 9.47
N CYS A 93 -16.84 11.64 9.71
CA CYS A 93 -17.12 10.42 8.94
C CYS A 93 -18.31 10.65 8.03
N ASP A 94 -18.07 10.55 6.71
CA ASP A 94 -19.10 10.73 5.70
C ASP A 94 -20.00 9.48 5.56
N VAL A 95 -19.63 8.38 6.23
CA VAL A 95 -20.39 7.11 6.23
C VAL A 95 -21.13 6.98 7.57
N PRO A 96 -22.47 7.01 7.57
CA PRO A 96 -23.29 6.70 8.74
C PRO A 96 -22.85 5.40 9.43
N ILE A 97 -23.03 5.31 10.75
CA ILE A 97 -22.66 4.08 11.48
C ILE A 97 -23.51 2.88 11.02
N ASP A 98 -24.74 3.15 10.58
CA ASP A 98 -25.71 2.15 10.11
C ASP A 98 -25.27 1.46 8.81
N ASP A 99 -24.41 2.09 8.02
CA ASP A 99 -23.86 1.52 6.78
C ASP A 99 -22.71 0.52 7.01
N THR A 100 -22.41 0.19 8.27
CA THR A 100 -21.41 -0.82 8.62
C THR A 100 -21.93 -2.21 8.24
N GLN A 101 -21.23 -2.90 7.33
CA GLN A 101 -21.65 -4.21 6.83
C GLN A 101 -21.20 -5.31 7.79
N ILE A 102 -22.14 -6.18 8.17
CA ILE A 102 -21.88 -7.36 9.01
C ILE A 102 -22.21 -8.60 8.18
N VAL A 103 -21.18 -9.35 7.81
CA VAL A 103 -21.28 -10.57 7.01
C VAL A 103 -21.17 -11.77 7.94
N LEU A 104 -22.21 -12.60 7.94
CA LEU A 104 -22.26 -13.84 8.71
C LEU A 104 -22.07 -15.03 7.76
N SER A 105 -21.18 -15.96 8.11
CA SER A 105 -20.97 -17.21 7.37
C SER A 105 -21.05 -18.38 8.34
N GLY A 106 -21.87 -19.39 8.05
CA GLY A 106 -22.09 -20.52 8.97
C GLY A 106 -22.81 -20.16 10.28
N LEU A 107 -23.42 -18.96 10.33
CA LEU A 107 -24.12 -18.40 11.48
C LEU A 107 -25.43 -17.77 11.00
N THR A 108 -26.45 -17.75 11.85
CA THR A 108 -27.72 -17.06 11.58
C THR A 108 -28.00 -16.02 12.66
N LEU A 109 -28.53 -14.87 12.28
CA LEU A 109 -28.85 -13.80 13.22
C LEU A 109 -30.16 -14.14 13.95
N ALA A 110 -30.10 -14.28 15.27
CA ALA A 110 -31.28 -14.48 16.12
C ALA A 110 -31.88 -13.14 16.57
N SER A 111 -31.03 -12.22 17.02
CA SER A 111 -31.42 -10.86 17.38
C SER A 111 -30.22 -9.92 17.37
N GLU A 112 -30.49 -8.61 17.28
CA GLU A 112 -29.46 -7.57 17.36
C GLU A 112 -29.94 -6.36 18.16
N THR A 113 -29.00 -5.68 18.80
CA THR A 113 -29.25 -4.37 19.41
C THR A 113 -29.04 -3.25 18.38
N PRO A 114 -29.71 -2.09 18.52
CA PRO A 114 -29.31 -0.90 17.77
C PRO A 114 -27.89 -0.47 18.16
N TRP A 115 -27.26 0.35 17.31
CA TRP A 115 -25.93 0.93 17.61
C TRP A 115 -26.02 1.85 18.83
N GLU A 116 -25.34 1.47 19.92
CA GLU A 116 -25.21 2.27 21.12
C GLU A 116 -23.97 3.15 21.03
N ARG A 117 -24.13 4.46 21.19
CA ARG A 117 -23.02 5.40 21.19
C ARG A 117 -22.38 5.45 22.58
N MET A 118 -21.21 4.83 22.71
CA MET A 118 -20.43 4.75 23.96
C MET A 118 -19.65 6.05 24.25
N SER A 119 -19.22 6.75 23.20
CA SER A 119 -18.47 8.02 23.31
C SER A 119 -18.69 8.92 22.10
N SER A 120 -18.00 10.06 22.01
CA SER A 120 -18.05 10.92 20.84
C SER A 120 -17.65 10.20 19.54
N THR A 121 -16.89 9.12 19.61
CA THR A 121 -16.37 8.37 18.46
C THR A 121 -16.51 6.85 18.55
N SER A 122 -16.99 6.29 19.66
CA SER A 122 -17.13 4.83 19.84
C SER A 122 -18.59 4.40 19.80
N TYR A 123 -18.84 3.33 19.04
CA TYR A 123 -20.16 2.71 18.86
C TYR A 123 -20.08 1.23 19.19
N ARG A 124 -21.13 0.69 19.79
CA ARG A 124 -21.24 -0.70 20.20
C ARG A 124 -22.52 -1.32 19.63
N LYS A 125 -22.43 -2.55 19.12
CA LYS A 125 -23.57 -3.36 18.70
C LYS A 125 -23.38 -4.79 19.20
N VAL A 126 -24.44 -5.38 19.73
CA VAL A 126 -24.45 -6.77 20.19
C VAL A 126 -25.33 -7.58 19.25
N LEU A 127 -24.80 -8.71 18.78
CA LEU A 127 -25.49 -9.67 17.92
C LEU A 127 -25.64 -10.97 18.69
N VAL A 128 -26.84 -11.54 18.69
CA VAL A 128 -27.07 -12.91 19.17
C VAL A 128 -27.17 -13.81 17.94
N LEU A 129 -26.27 -14.78 17.83
CA LEU A 129 -26.08 -15.59 16.64
C LEU A 129 -26.33 -17.07 16.95
N THR A 130 -27.03 -17.78 16.08
CA THR A 130 -27.26 -19.23 16.19
C THR A 130 -26.33 -19.99 15.25
N LEU A 131 -25.64 -21.00 15.78
CA LEU A 131 -24.73 -21.88 15.04
C LEU A 131 -25.53 -22.84 14.14
N THR A 132 -25.35 -22.80 12.82
CA THR A 132 -26.20 -23.58 11.88
C THR A 132 -25.63 -24.94 11.50
N ALA A 133 -24.47 -24.99 10.84
CA ALA A 133 -23.90 -26.21 10.29
C ALA A 133 -22.54 -26.53 10.93
N PRO A 134 -22.20 -27.81 11.14
CA PRO A 134 -20.88 -28.19 11.63
C PRO A 134 -19.78 -27.72 10.67
N GLY A 135 -18.74 -27.10 11.22
CA GLY A 135 -17.73 -26.37 10.45
C GLY A 135 -17.20 -25.15 11.19
N GLU A 136 -16.93 -24.06 10.45
CA GLU A 136 -16.53 -22.78 11.02
C GLU A 136 -17.63 -21.73 10.83
N GLY A 137 -18.06 -21.13 11.94
CA GLY A 137 -18.87 -19.92 11.93
C GLY A 137 -17.97 -18.68 11.90
N ARG A 138 -18.26 -17.69 11.07
CA ARG A 138 -17.48 -16.45 10.94
C ARG A 138 -18.37 -15.23 10.96
N VAL A 139 -18.00 -14.26 11.80
CA VAL A 139 -18.56 -12.91 11.84
C VAL A 139 -17.53 -11.95 11.30
N GLU A 140 -17.81 -11.35 10.14
CA GLU A 140 -16.93 -10.36 9.52
C GLU A 140 -17.62 -9.00 9.50
N VAL A 141 -16.96 -7.98 10.03
CA VAL A 141 -17.46 -6.60 10.07
C VAL A 141 -16.58 -5.76 9.16
N VAL A 142 -17.20 -5.14 8.17
CA VAL A 142 -16.55 -4.35 7.14
C VAL A 142 -17.14 -2.97 7.13
N ARG A 143 -16.30 -1.95 7.28
CA ARG A 143 -16.70 -0.57 7.07
C ARG A 143 -15.90 0.02 5.94
N VAL A 144 -16.52 0.12 4.77
CA VAL A 144 -15.91 0.78 3.61
C VAL A 144 -16.18 2.26 3.71
N CYS A 145 -15.14 3.10 3.69
CA CYS A 145 -15.29 4.55 3.63
C CYS A 145 -14.27 5.17 2.68
N SER A 146 -14.56 6.39 2.21
CA SER A 146 -13.68 7.20 1.36
C SER A 146 -12.31 7.48 1.98
N ARG A 147 -12.20 7.35 3.31
CA ARG A 147 -10.97 7.55 4.10
C ARG A 147 -10.23 6.26 4.43
N GLY A 148 -10.57 5.13 3.78
CA GLY A 148 -9.81 3.89 3.87
C GLY A 148 -10.17 3.04 5.09
N GLY A 149 -11.46 2.86 5.33
CA GLY A 149 -12.05 2.13 6.47
C GLY A 149 -11.50 0.72 6.69
N ASP A 150 -12.00 0.04 7.73
CA ASP A 150 -11.37 -1.15 8.29
C ASP A 150 -12.24 -2.40 8.14
N ARG A 151 -11.61 -3.57 8.27
CA ARG A 151 -12.27 -4.87 8.28
C ARG A 151 -11.71 -5.71 9.42
N ASN A 152 -12.59 -6.35 10.18
CA ASN A 152 -12.17 -7.32 11.19
C ASN A 152 -13.14 -8.50 11.23
N ALA A 153 -12.64 -9.68 11.60
CA ALA A 153 -13.44 -10.89 11.65
C ALA A 153 -13.10 -11.73 12.89
N ALA A 154 -14.12 -12.37 13.44
CA ALA A 154 -14.00 -13.38 14.49
C ALA A 154 -14.60 -14.71 14.03
N THR A 155 -14.02 -15.82 14.47
CA THR A 155 -14.44 -17.18 14.10
C THR A 155 -14.78 -18.03 15.33
N VAL A 156 -15.72 -18.96 15.15
CA VAL A 156 -16.17 -19.94 16.15
C VAL A 156 -16.21 -21.33 15.51
N ALA A 157 -15.68 -22.34 16.19
CA ALA A 157 -15.75 -23.73 15.73
C ALA A 157 -17.12 -24.36 16.09
N ILE A 158 -17.79 -25.00 15.12
CA ILE A 158 -19.12 -25.60 15.29
C ILE A 158 -19.03 -27.13 15.22
N ALA A 159 -19.31 -27.80 16.33
CA ALA A 159 -19.40 -29.25 16.41
C ALA A 159 -20.80 -29.77 15.97
N PRO A 160 -20.90 -30.97 15.38
CA PRO A 160 -22.19 -31.57 15.03
C PRO A 160 -23.03 -31.87 16.27
N ALA A 161 -24.35 -31.62 16.19
CA ALA A 161 -25.28 -31.99 17.24
C ALA A 161 -25.28 -33.52 17.42
N SER A 162 -24.85 -34.00 18.59
CA SER A 162 -24.88 -35.44 18.89
C SER A 162 -26.33 -35.90 19.02
N ILE A 163 -26.74 -36.81 18.14
CA ILE A 163 -28.03 -37.52 18.24
C ILE A 163 -27.96 -38.43 19.48
N ALA A 164 -28.66 -38.06 20.55
CA ALA A 164 -28.88 -38.96 21.68
C ALA A 164 -30.04 -39.94 21.35
N PRO A 165 -29.92 -41.26 21.65
CA PRO A 165 -30.97 -42.23 21.34
C PRO A 165 -32.21 -42.03 22.23
N GLN A 166 -33.38 -42.01 21.59
CA GLN A 166 -34.68 -42.10 22.26
C GLN A 166 -34.81 -43.42 23.01
N THR A 167 -35.19 -43.38 24.28
CA THR A 167 -35.72 -44.54 25.01
C THR A 167 -37.19 -44.27 25.31
N THR A 168 -38.05 -45.04 24.65
CA THR A 168 -39.48 -45.28 24.96
C THR A 168 -39.59 -45.97 26.33
N THR A 169 -40.58 -45.76 27.22
CA THR A 169 -42.01 -46.19 27.17
C THR A 169 -42.66 -45.84 28.57
N PRO A 170 -43.92 -46.20 28.94
CA PRO A 170 -45.06 -45.27 29.06
C PRO A 170 -45.74 -45.17 30.46
N ALA A 171 -46.74 -44.27 30.54
CA ALA A 171 -47.96 -44.27 31.38
C ALA A 171 -47.85 -44.26 32.92
N ASP A 172 -48.32 -43.19 33.58
CA ASP A 172 -49.70 -43.14 34.08
C ASP A 172 -50.12 -41.78 34.69
N ALA A 173 -51.39 -41.45 34.41
CA ALA A 173 -52.41 -40.78 35.22
C ALA A 173 -52.20 -39.39 35.90
N GLN A 174 -53.05 -38.45 35.43
CA GLN A 174 -53.96 -37.59 36.21
C GLN A 174 -53.38 -36.40 37.00
N SER A 175 -53.63 -35.19 36.50
CA SER A 175 -54.68 -34.26 37.00
C SER A 175 -54.35 -32.80 36.62
N ALA A 176 -55.40 -32.04 36.31
CA ALA A 176 -55.40 -30.61 36.03
C ALA A 176 -56.51 -29.96 36.89
N PRO A 177 -56.65 -28.63 37.01
CA PRO A 177 -55.68 -27.52 36.96
C PRO A 177 -55.82 -26.63 38.25
N PRO A 178 -55.35 -25.37 38.32
CA PRO A 178 -56.12 -24.27 37.73
C PRO A 178 -55.27 -23.21 37.00
N GLN A 179 -55.98 -22.45 36.17
CA GLN A 179 -55.48 -21.38 35.33
C GLN A 179 -55.11 -20.14 36.14
N VAL A 180 -54.02 -19.47 35.75
CA VAL A 180 -53.77 -18.07 36.09
C VAL A 180 -53.66 -17.29 34.79
N SER A 181 -54.67 -16.45 34.58
CA SER A 181 -54.76 -15.45 33.55
C SER A 181 -53.68 -14.38 33.77
N THR A 182 -52.90 -14.07 32.73
CA THR A 182 -52.24 -12.77 32.63
C THR A 182 -52.53 -12.20 31.26
N THR A 183 -53.45 -11.24 31.25
CA THR A 183 -53.81 -10.34 30.18
C THR A 183 -52.59 -9.50 29.80
N VAL A 184 -52.13 -9.61 28.55
CA VAL A 184 -51.26 -8.60 27.92
C VAL A 184 -52.16 -7.76 27.01
N PRO A 185 -52.11 -6.41 27.07
CA PRO A 185 -53.00 -5.58 26.27
C PRO A 185 -52.63 -5.66 24.78
N SER A 186 -53.67 -5.79 23.95
CA SER A 186 -53.64 -5.55 22.52
C SER A 186 -53.15 -4.13 22.23
N ALA A 187 -51.95 -4.01 21.66
CA ALA A 187 -51.54 -2.83 20.91
C ALA A 187 -51.70 -3.16 19.42
N GLU A 188 -52.41 -2.29 18.73
CA GLU A 188 -52.78 -2.37 17.32
C GLU A 188 -51.57 -2.73 16.45
N VAL A 189 -51.68 -3.85 15.74
CA VAL A 189 -50.80 -4.18 14.63
C VAL A 189 -51.11 -3.19 13.52
N GLY A 190 -50.42 -2.05 13.54
CA GLY A 190 -50.28 -1.21 12.36
C GLY A 190 -49.62 -2.06 11.28
N SER A 191 -50.38 -2.36 10.24
CA SER A 191 -49.89 -2.96 9.01
C SER A 191 -48.84 -2.02 8.40
N PHE A 192 -47.58 -2.21 8.76
CA PHE A 192 -46.46 -1.67 8.02
C PHE A 192 -46.38 -2.52 6.74
N GLU A 193 -47.01 -2.02 5.69
CA GLU A 193 -46.77 -2.51 4.33
C GLU A 193 -45.25 -2.52 4.15
N LEU A 194 -44.68 -3.73 4.03
CA LEU A 194 -43.31 -3.89 3.60
C LEU A 194 -43.24 -3.26 2.21
N GLU A 195 -42.66 -2.07 2.13
CA GLU A 195 -42.15 -1.54 0.86
C GLU A 195 -41.09 -2.55 0.39
N VAL A 196 -41.53 -3.54 -0.37
CA VAL A 196 -40.65 -4.41 -1.14
C VAL A 196 -39.81 -3.45 -1.97
N PRO A 197 -38.48 -3.39 -1.78
CA PRO A 197 -37.64 -2.58 -2.64
C PRO A 197 -37.95 -3.05 -4.05
N GLN A 198 -38.54 -2.16 -4.85
CA GLN A 198 -38.70 -2.37 -6.28
C GLN A 198 -37.36 -2.92 -6.78
N PRO A 199 -37.34 -4.04 -7.53
CA PRO A 199 -36.09 -4.50 -8.12
C PRO A 199 -35.49 -3.31 -8.84
N ALA A 200 -34.23 -2.99 -8.52
CA ALA A 200 -33.51 -1.86 -9.07
C ALA A 200 -33.87 -1.72 -10.54
N THR A 201 -34.39 -0.55 -10.90
CA THR A 201 -34.62 -0.17 -12.29
C THR A 201 -33.42 -0.63 -13.13
N PRO A 202 -33.66 -1.20 -14.34
CA PRO A 202 -32.59 -1.78 -15.13
C PRO A 202 -31.47 -0.74 -15.29
N LEU A 203 -30.30 -1.09 -14.75
CA LEU A 203 -29.01 -0.42 -14.84
C LEU A 203 -29.11 0.92 -15.55
N GLU A 204 -29.16 2.02 -14.77
CA GLU A 204 -28.89 3.35 -15.29
C GLU A 204 -27.52 3.29 -15.98
N GLN A 205 -27.58 3.11 -17.30
CA GLN A 205 -26.45 2.85 -18.16
C GLN A 205 -25.69 4.16 -18.28
N HIS A 206 -24.98 4.53 -17.21
CA HIS A 206 -24.05 5.64 -17.20
C HIS A 206 -23.17 5.41 -18.41
N SER A 207 -23.28 6.30 -19.39
CA SER A 207 -22.47 6.19 -20.57
C SER A 207 -21.00 6.17 -20.09
N TRP A 208 -20.16 5.33 -20.68
CA TRP A 208 -18.73 5.28 -20.30
C TRP A 208 -18.08 6.67 -20.35
N TYR A 209 -18.65 7.55 -21.17
CA TYR A 209 -18.33 8.97 -21.25
C TYR A 209 -18.63 9.73 -19.95
N GLU A 210 -19.84 9.63 -19.39
CA GLU A 210 -20.20 10.28 -18.12
C GLU A 210 -19.34 9.76 -16.96
N ALA A 211 -19.14 8.45 -16.88
CA ALA A 211 -18.30 7.85 -15.86
C ALA A 211 -16.82 8.29 -15.99
N LEU A 212 -16.33 8.42 -17.23
CA LEU A 212 -15.00 8.96 -17.51
C LEU A 212 -14.90 10.43 -17.10
N TRP A 213 -15.88 11.25 -17.47
CA TRP A 213 -15.91 12.67 -17.12
C TRP A 213 -15.97 12.88 -15.62
N GLN A 214 -16.86 12.17 -14.91
CA GLN A 214 -16.92 12.19 -13.46
C GLN A 214 -15.57 11.81 -12.83
N THR A 215 -14.88 10.81 -13.40
CA THR A 215 -13.56 10.39 -12.90
C THR A 215 -12.49 11.45 -13.15
N VAL A 216 -12.45 12.06 -14.34
CA VAL A 216 -11.43 13.05 -14.72
C VAL A 216 -11.64 14.38 -13.99
N THR A 217 -12.87 14.72 -13.63
CA THR A 217 -13.20 15.93 -12.84
C THR A 217 -12.94 15.76 -11.34
N LEU A 218 -12.57 14.56 -10.88
CA LEU A 218 -12.14 14.37 -9.50
C LEU A 218 -10.94 15.28 -9.19
N PRO A 219 -10.95 16.00 -8.06
CA PRO A 219 -9.97 17.04 -7.78
C PRO A 219 -8.53 16.50 -7.75
N TYR A 220 -8.33 15.24 -7.32
CA TYR A 220 -7.01 14.62 -7.30
C TYR A 220 -6.49 14.21 -8.67
N ILE A 221 -7.37 13.85 -9.62
CA ILE A 221 -6.95 13.59 -11.00
C ILE A 221 -6.51 14.90 -11.65
N ILE A 222 -7.24 15.99 -11.44
CA ILE A 222 -6.86 17.32 -11.92
C ILE A 222 -5.50 17.73 -11.35
N VAL A 223 -5.28 17.57 -10.04
CA VAL A 223 -3.98 17.87 -9.42
C VAL A 223 -2.87 16.98 -9.97
N LEU A 224 -3.13 15.68 -10.19
CA LEU A 224 -2.16 14.77 -10.79
C LEU A 224 -1.78 15.21 -12.22
N LEU A 225 -2.77 15.50 -13.08
CA LEU A 225 -2.55 15.91 -14.46
C LEU A 225 -1.83 17.26 -14.54
N THR A 226 -2.16 18.21 -13.67
CA THR A 226 -1.48 19.52 -13.60
C THR A 226 -0.02 19.37 -13.16
N LEU A 227 0.28 18.53 -12.16
CA LEU A 227 1.66 18.22 -11.76
C LEU A 227 2.47 17.54 -12.88
N LEU A 228 1.85 16.61 -13.62
CA LEU A 228 2.48 15.97 -14.77
C LEU A 228 2.74 16.96 -15.91
N GLY A 229 1.74 17.79 -16.25
CA GLY A 229 1.87 18.83 -17.27
C GLY A 229 2.94 19.86 -16.91
N ALA A 230 2.95 20.34 -15.66
CA ALA A 230 3.98 21.22 -15.14
C ALA A 230 5.36 20.57 -15.20
N GLY A 231 5.49 19.30 -14.81
CA GLY A 231 6.74 18.56 -14.89
C GLY A 231 7.28 18.44 -16.32
N ILE A 232 6.41 18.16 -17.30
CA ILE A 232 6.78 18.12 -18.73
C ILE A 232 7.20 19.51 -19.22
N PHE A 233 6.40 20.54 -18.92
CA PHE A 233 6.67 21.92 -19.32
C PHE A 233 8.02 22.40 -18.78
N PHE A 234 8.26 22.26 -17.48
CA PHE A 234 9.50 22.67 -16.83
C PHE A 234 10.70 21.83 -17.27
N LEU A 235 10.53 20.51 -17.48
CA LEU A 235 11.58 19.67 -18.03
C LEU A 235 11.98 20.10 -19.45
N SER A 236 11.00 20.43 -20.30
CA SER A 236 11.25 20.88 -21.68
C SER A 236 11.96 22.24 -21.75
N ARG A 237 11.65 23.15 -20.80
CA ARG A 237 12.31 24.46 -20.67
C ARG A 237 13.66 24.41 -19.95
N GLY A 238 14.03 23.26 -19.38
CA GLY A 238 15.23 23.11 -18.55
C GLY A 238 15.14 23.81 -17.18
N TYR A 239 13.99 24.40 -16.85
CA TYR A 239 13.75 25.14 -15.61
C TYR A 239 13.33 24.19 -14.48
N ARG A 240 13.99 24.23 -13.32
CA ARG A 240 13.76 23.26 -12.23
C ARG A 240 13.50 23.86 -10.86
N GLY A 241 13.53 25.18 -10.72
CA GLY A 241 13.18 25.85 -9.45
C GLY A 241 11.77 25.45 -8.97
N ALA A 242 10.87 25.12 -9.90
CA ALA A 242 9.52 24.67 -9.60
C ALA A 242 9.42 23.21 -9.10
N ARG A 243 10.46 22.38 -9.25
CA ARG A 243 10.41 20.96 -8.85
C ARG A 243 10.16 20.77 -7.34
N PRO A 244 10.93 21.38 -6.41
CA PRO A 244 10.64 21.23 -4.98
C PRO A 244 9.22 21.70 -4.64
N PHE A 245 8.72 22.76 -5.29
CA PHE A 245 7.35 23.21 -5.09
C PHE A 245 6.31 22.16 -5.57
N ALA A 246 6.48 21.60 -6.77
CA ALA A 246 5.62 20.53 -7.28
C ALA A 246 5.62 19.29 -6.37
N LEU A 247 6.80 18.92 -5.84
CA LEU A 247 6.93 17.81 -4.90
C LEU A 247 6.28 18.11 -3.54
N LEU A 248 6.31 19.37 -3.07
CA LEU A 248 5.63 19.78 -1.85
C LEU A 248 4.10 19.73 -2.01
N VAL A 249 3.57 20.21 -3.14
CA VAL A 249 2.15 20.07 -3.50
C VAL A 249 1.74 18.60 -3.58
N SER A 250 2.58 17.76 -4.20
CA SER A 250 2.36 16.31 -4.27
C SER A 250 2.23 15.67 -2.88
N VAL A 251 3.15 15.95 -1.95
CA VAL A 251 3.11 15.41 -0.58
C VAL A 251 1.90 15.90 0.19
N GLY A 252 1.62 17.21 0.15
CA GLY A 252 0.50 17.79 0.91
C GLY A 252 -0.85 17.33 0.39
N PHE A 253 -1.06 17.41 -0.93
CA PHE A 253 -2.35 17.12 -1.54
C PHE A 253 -2.51 15.62 -1.86
N LEU A 254 -1.68 15.05 -2.75
CA LEU A 254 -1.82 13.65 -3.16
C LEU A 254 -1.41 12.66 -2.06
N GLY A 255 -0.48 13.06 -1.17
CA GLY A 255 -0.09 12.31 0.01
C GLY A 255 -1.12 12.46 1.12
N PHE A 256 -1.01 13.52 1.93
CA PHE A 256 -1.77 13.64 3.19
C PHE A 256 -3.25 13.97 3.02
N TYR A 257 -3.64 14.86 2.09
CA TYR A 257 -5.06 15.24 1.94
C TYR A 257 -5.91 14.11 1.35
N VAL A 258 -5.35 13.41 0.36
CA VAL A 258 -5.96 12.28 -0.35
C VAL A 258 -5.70 10.93 0.34
N GLY A 259 -4.78 10.86 1.30
CA GLY A 259 -4.46 9.63 2.05
C GLY A 259 -3.60 8.63 1.27
N GLY A 260 -2.86 9.10 0.26
CA GLY A 260 -2.11 8.23 -0.64
C GLY A 260 -2.99 7.32 -1.50
N CYS A 261 -4.32 7.48 -1.48
CA CYS A 261 -5.30 6.68 -2.21
C CYS A 261 -6.06 7.55 -3.22
N PRO A 262 -6.05 7.25 -4.52
CA PRO A 262 -5.50 6.05 -5.15
C PRO A 262 -3.96 6.08 -5.29
N CYS A 263 -3.28 5.08 -4.73
CA CYS A 263 -1.86 4.87 -5.00
C CYS A 263 -1.73 4.19 -6.36
N PRO A 264 -0.88 4.66 -7.29
CA PRO A 264 -0.75 4.00 -8.58
C PRO A 264 -0.17 2.58 -8.50
N VAL A 265 0.42 2.20 -7.35
CA VAL A 265 0.76 0.79 -7.06
C VAL A 265 -0.51 -0.05 -6.84
N GLY A 266 -1.46 0.43 -6.03
CA GLY A 266 -2.75 -0.22 -5.84
C GLY A 266 -3.59 -0.22 -7.12
N SER A 267 -3.55 0.88 -7.90
CA SER A 267 -4.18 0.92 -9.23
C SER A 267 -3.63 -0.16 -10.17
N LEU A 268 -2.33 -0.46 -10.10
CA LEU A 268 -1.74 -1.55 -10.87
C LEU A 268 -2.35 -2.91 -10.51
N GLN A 269 -2.47 -3.23 -9.22
CA GLN A 269 -3.08 -4.49 -8.79
C GLN A 269 -4.58 -4.55 -9.11
N ASN A 270 -5.30 -3.46 -8.86
CA ASN A 270 -6.74 -3.39 -9.12
C ASN A 270 -7.04 -3.59 -10.61
N VAL A 271 -6.26 -2.98 -11.51
CA VAL A 271 -6.39 -3.17 -12.96
C VAL A 271 -6.10 -4.62 -13.38
N LEU A 272 -5.13 -5.27 -12.75
CA LEU A 272 -4.79 -6.68 -13.04
C LEU A 272 -5.89 -7.64 -12.56
N ILE A 273 -6.46 -7.40 -11.39
CA ILE A 273 -7.55 -8.23 -10.82
C ILE A 273 -8.85 -7.97 -11.60
N SER A 274 -9.16 -6.72 -11.94
CA SER A 274 -10.39 -6.40 -12.68
C SER A 274 -10.33 -6.74 -14.17
N ALA A 275 -9.15 -7.05 -14.71
CA ALA A 275 -9.03 -7.64 -16.06
C ALA A 275 -9.73 -9.00 -16.17
N THR A 276 -10.07 -9.66 -15.04
CA THR A 276 -10.85 -10.90 -15.01
C THR A 276 -12.34 -10.69 -14.69
N GLY A 277 -12.85 -9.44 -14.57
CA GLY A 277 -14.26 -9.12 -14.36
C GLY A 277 -14.51 -7.63 -14.14
N SER A 278 -15.43 -7.01 -14.91
CA SER A 278 -15.49 -5.55 -15.06
C SER A 278 -16.80 -4.92 -14.57
N ALA A 279 -16.71 -4.00 -13.59
CA ALA A 279 -17.60 -2.83 -13.47
C ALA A 279 -17.14 -1.79 -12.41
N GLY A 280 -16.39 -2.15 -11.38
CA GLY A 280 -16.14 -1.26 -10.21
C GLY A 280 -14.84 -0.43 -10.19
N HIS A 281 -14.00 -0.46 -11.22
CA HIS A 281 -12.60 0.02 -11.11
C HIS A 281 -12.16 1.10 -12.12
N LEU A 282 -13.09 1.85 -12.73
CA LEU A 282 -12.78 2.88 -13.74
C LEU A 282 -11.70 3.88 -13.28
N ILE A 283 -11.75 4.28 -12.01
CA ILE A 283 -10.74 5.16 -11.39
C ILE A 283 -9.32 4.59 -11.52
N ALA A 284 -9.14 3.29 -11.26
CA ALA A 284 -7.84 2.63 -11.33
C ALA A 284 -7.32 2.58 -12.78
N TYR A 285 -8.19 2.33 -13.76
CA TYR A 285 -7.86 2.35 -15.19
C TYR A 285 -7.45 3.75 -15.65
N VAL A 286 -8.24 4.78 -15.34
CA VAL A 286 -7.96 6.16 -15.74
C VAL A 286 -6.64 6.64 -15.14
N GLN A 287 -6.42 6.39 -13.85
CA GLN A 287 -5.20 6.79 -13.18
C GLN A 287 -3.95 6.07 -13.72
N LEU A 288 -3.97 4.73 -13.75
CA LEU A 288 -2.83 3.96 -14.22
C LEU A 288 -2.57 4.25 -15.70
N GLY A 289 -3.64 4.33 -16.50
CA GLY A 289 -3.60 4.69 -17.91
C GLY A 289 -2.96 6.05 -18.14
N ALA A 290 -3.32 7.09 -17.36
CA ALA A 290 -2.70 8.41 -17.46
C ALA A 290 -1.19 8.38 -17.15
N VAL A 291 -0.78 7.68 -16.08
CA VAL A 291 0.64 7.55 -15.71
C VAL A 291 1.43 6.76 -16.76
N VAL A 292 0.86 5.67 -17.28
CA VAL A 292 1.45 4.86 -18.36
C VAL A 292 1.58 5.65 -19.65
N LEU A 293 0.51 6.35 -20.06
CA LEU A 293 0.50 7.19 -21.25
C LEU A 293 1.58 8.27 -21.18
N VAL A 294 1.65 9.01 -20.08
CA VAL A 294 2.71 10.03 -19.89
C VAL A 294 4.10 9.39 -19.90
N THR A 295 4.23 8.17 -19.37
CA THR A 295 5.50 7.42 -19.42
C THR A 295 5.90 7.05 -20.84
N LEU A 296 4.96 6.64 -21.68
CA LEU A 296 5.19 6.37 -23.10
C LEU A 296 5.44 7.64 -23.92
N LEU A 297 4.94 8.80 -23.49
CA LEU A 297 5.24 10.07 -24.15
C LEU A 297 6.63 10.59 -23.77
N VAL A 298 6.89 10.83 -22.48
CA VAL A 298 8.07 11.61 -22.01
C VAL A 298 9.01 10.81 -21.10
N GLY A 299 8.65 9.57 -20.75
CA GLY A 299 9.33 8.75 -19.74
C GLY A 299 8.75 8.96 -18.34
N ARG A 300 9.41 8.45 -17.31
CA ARG A 300 8.90 8.41 -15.91
C ARG A 300 8.85 9.76 -15.18
N VAL A 301 8.26 10.79 -15.80
CA VAL A 301 8.06 12.13 -15.23
C VAL A 301 7.23 12.07 -13.94
N PHE A 302 6.25 11.17 -13.86
CA PHE A 302 5.47 10.92 -12.65
C PHE A 302 6.36 10.71 -11.42
N CYS A 303 7.32 9.79 -11.49
CA CYS A 303 8.25 9.50 -10.39
C CYS A 303 9.15 10.70 -10.02
N GLY A 304 9.44 11.58 -10.99
CA GLY A 304 10.31 12.74 -10.80
C GLY A 304 9.63 14.00 -10.26
N TRP A 305 8.33 14.18 -10.54
CA TRP A 305 7.60 15.45 -10.37
C TRP A 305 6.25 15.35 -9.65
N ALA A 306 5.58 14.20 -9.67
CA ALA A 306 4.20 14.08 -9.16
C ALA A 306 4.02 13.01 -8.08
N CYS A 307 4.97 12.09 -7.92
CA CYS A 307 4.88 11.00 -6.95
C CYS A 307 5.15 11.50 -5.51
N PRO A 308 4.17 11.39 -4.58
CA PRO A 308 4.32 11.90 -3.21
C PRO A 308 5.37 11.12 -2.42
N LEU A 309 5.50 9.82 -2.68
CA LEU A 309 6.57 9.01 -2.12
C LEU A 309 7.96 9.46 -2.60
N GLY A 310 8.11 9.68 -3.90
CA GLY A 310 9.36 10.18 -4.46
C GLY A 310 9.73 11.51 -3.80
N ALA A 311 8.74 12.37 -3.59
CA ALA A 311 8.90 13.64 -2.89
C ALA A 311 9.35 13.49 -1.44
N VAL A 312 8.74 12.61 -0.64
CA VAL A 312 9.17 12.34 0.75
C VAL A 312 10.64 11.93 0.78
N GLN A 313 11.05 10.97 -0.06
CA GLN A 313 12.45 10.54 -0.14
C GLN A 313 13.38 11.65 -0.62
N PHE A 314 12.91 12.53 -1.51
CA PHE A 314 13.69 13.69 -1.97
C PHE A 314 13.95 14.70 -0.85
N PHE A 315 12.94 15.00 -0.02
CA PHE A 315 13.10 15.93 1.10
C PHE A 315 13.89 15.34 2.27
N LEU A 316 13.72 14.05 2.55
CA LEU A 316 14.53 13.32 3.55
C LEU A 316 15.98 13.21 3.14
N PHE A 317 16.24 12.97 1.85
CA PHE A 317 17.58 12.97 1.29
C PHE A 317 18.06 14.41 1.08
N ARG A 318 18.37 15.11 2.19
CA ARG A 318 18.84 16.51 2.15
C ARG A 318 20.19 16.60 1.46
N LYS A 319 20.19 17.13 0.24
CA LYS A 319 21.40 17.38 -0.57
C LYS A 319 22.09 18.65 -0.09
N GLU A 320 22.64 18.63 1.12
CA GLU A 320 23.25 19.81 1.71
C GLU A 320 24.46 20.28 0.87
N GLN A 321 24.41 21.55 0.46
CA GLN A 321 25.53 22.32 -0.07
C GLN A 321 26.53 22.54 1.08
N GLY A 322 27.72 21.94 1.00
CA GLY A 322 28.90 22.45 1.72
C GLY A 322 29.43 21.65 2.92
N ARG A 323 28.66 20.77 3.60
CA ARG A 323 29.23 19.92 4.66
C ARG A 323 29.85 18.64 4.06
N LYS A 324 31.16 18.46 4.29
CA LYS A 324 31.99 17.30 3.86
C LYS A 324 31.52 15.92 4.37
N GLY A 325 30.39 15.81 5.06
CA GLY A 325 29.87 14.55 5.57
C GLY A 325 28.45 14.28 5.07
N GLY A 326 28.22 13.17 4.38
CA GLY A 326 26.84 12.65 4.31
C GLY A 326 26.48 11.69 3.19
N ARG A 327 27.13 11.74 2.03
CA ARG A 327 26.71 10.90 0.90
C ARG A 327 27.23 9.47 1.03
N VAL A 328 26.33 8.50 1.20
CA VAL A 328 26.63 7.09 0.96
C VAL A 328 26.18 6.77 -0.46
N GLN A 329 27.09 6.89 -1.41
CA GLN A 329 26.85 6.42 -2.77
C GLN A 329 27.11 4.91 -2.80
N ILE A 330 26.09 4.13 -3.13
CA ILE A 330 26.24 2.69 -3.34
C ILE A 330 27.16 2.50 -4.55
N PRO A 331 28.22 1.66 -4.44
CA PRO A 331 29.08 1.38 -5.59
C PRO A 331 28.26 0.83 -6.77
N ARG A 332 28.62 1.23 -7.99
CA ARG A 332 27.83 0.91 -9.20
C ARG A 332 27.60 -0.59 -9.41
N GLU A 333 28.53 -1.43 -9.00
CA GLU A 333 28.43 -2.90 -9.07
C GLU A 333 27.23 -3.43 -8.28
N TYR A 334 27.08 -2.97 -7.03
CA TYR A 334 25.94 -3.34 -6.19
C TYR A 334 24.64 -2.79 -6.75
N HIS A 335 24.64 -1.54 -7.21
CA HIS A 335 23.45 -0.95 -7.83
C HIS A 335 22.99 -1.76 -9.06
N ARG A 336 23.92 -2.25 -9.90
CA ARG A 336 23.61 -3.05 -11.10
C ARG A 336 22.90 -4.36 -10.79
N ILE A 337 23.18 -4.96 -9.63
CA ILE A 337 22.52 -6.19 -9.15
C ILE A 337 21.22 -5.82 -8.46
N LEU A 338 21.28 -4.89 -7.50
CA LEU A 338 20.15 -4.57 -6.63
C LEU A 338 18.98 -3.96 -7.39
N ARG A 339 19.22 -3.26 -8.52
CA ARG A 339 18.14 -2.74 -9.39
C ARG A 339 17.22 -3.83 -9.94
N TRP A 340 17.66 -5.09 -9.98
CA TRP A 340 16.82 -6.19 -10.45
C TRP A 340 15.77 -6.61 -9.42
N SER A 341 15.99 -6.32 -8.13
CA SER A 341 15.07 -6.71 -7.06
C SER A 341 13.65 -6.14 -7.23
N ARG A 342 13.49 -4.93 -7.79
CA ARG A 342 12.16 -4.34 -8.05
C ARG A 342 11.34 -5.16 -9.04
N TYR A 343 11.99 -5.85 -9.99
CA TYR A 343 11.32 -6.73 -10.93
C TYR A 343 10.91 -8.05 -10.27
N GLY A 344 11.72 -8.56 -9.34
CA GLY A 344 11.33 -9.68 -8.48
C GLY A 344 10.10 -9.34 -7.63
N VAL A 345 10.07 -8.15 -7.03
CA VAL A 345 8.90 -7.65 -6.28
C VAL A 345 7.69 -7.51 -7.19
N LEU A 346 7.84 -6.96 -8.41
CA LEU A 346 6.74 -6.87 -9.38
C LEU A 346 6.15 -8.25 -9.70
N VAL A 347 7.00 -9.25 -10.02
CA VAL A 347 6.55 -10.61 -10.31
C VAL A 347 5.84 -11.21 -9.10
N ALA A 348 6.39 -11.05 -7.89
CA ALA A 348 5.76 -11.53 -6.66
C ALA A 348 4.38 -10.88 -6.41
N VAL A 349 4.27 -9.56 -6.58
CA VAL A 349 3.01 -8.82 -6.39
C VAL A 349 1.96 -9.24 -7.41
N ILE A 350 2.35 -9.49 -8.67
CA ILE A 350 1.44 -10.00 -9.70
C ILE A 350 1.00 -11.43 -9.37
N ALA A 351 1.93 -12.32 -9.03
CA ALA A 351 1.63 -13.70 -8.68
C ALA A 351 0.69 -13.79 -7.47
N LEU A 352 0.97 -13.03 -6.41
CA LEU A 352 0.12 -12.97 -5.22
C LEU A 352 -1.27 -12.42 -5.56
N ALA A 353 -1.37 -11.36 -6.37
CA ALA A 353 -2.66 -10.81 -6.76
C ALA A 353 -3.52 -11.80 -7.56
N ILE A 354 -2.90 -12.60 -8.45
CA ILE A 354 -3.60 -13.65 -9.22
C ILE A 354 -4.03 -14.80 -8.30
N MET A 355 -3.18 -15.20 -7.35
CA MET A 355 -3.48 -16.32 -6.45
C MET A 355 -4.54 -15.99 -5.40
N THR A 356 -4.52 -14.78 -4.83
CA THR A 356 -5.43 -14.39 -3.74
C THR A 356 -6.68 -13.66 -4.23
N GLY A 357 -6.66 -13.13 -5.46
CA GLY A 357 -7.71 -12.26 -5.99
C GLY A 357 -7.85 -10.92 -5.23
N GLN A 358 -6.86 -10.57 -4.40
CA GLN A 358 -6.88 -9.37 -3.55
C GLN A 358 -5.58 -8.57 -3.72
N PRO A 359 -5.60 -7.23 -3.57
CA PRO A 359 -4.42 -6.40 -3.73
C PRO A 359 -3.51 -6.44 -2.49
N VAL A 360 -2.85 -7.58 -2.24
CA VAL A 360 -2.04 -7.87 -1.03
C VAL A 360 -0.96 -6.82 -0.72
N PHE A 361 -0.44 -6.11 -1.73
CA PHE A 361 0.60 -5.11 -1.50
C PHE A 361 0.04 -3.86 -0.81
N GLN A 362 -1.26 -3.58 -0.93
CA GLN A 362 -1.90 -2.42 -0.27
C GLN A 362 -1.86 -2.52 1.26
N ASP A 363 -1.88 -3.75 1.80
CA ASP A 363 -1.84 -3.98 3.25
C ASP A 363 -0.43 -3.79 3.83
N ILE A 364 0.60 -4.06 3.02
CA ILE A 364 2.02 -3.93 3.40
C ILE A 364 2.61 -2.60 2.89
N ASP A 365 1.82 -1.78 2.20
CA ASP A 365 2.30 -0.57 1.54
C ASP A 365 2.76 0.47 2.60
N PRO A 366 4.07 0.78 2.68
CA PRO A 366 4.56 1.74 3.65
C PRO A 366 4.02 3.15 3.34
N PHE A 367 3.52 3.41 2.13
CA PHE A 367 2.89 4.68 1.76
C PHE A 367 1.51 4.84 2.36
N ARG A 368 0.73 3.76 2.40
CA ARG A 368 -0.57 3.76 3.06
C ARG A 368 -0.36 4.06 4.55
N THR A 369 0.57 3.36 5.19
CA THR A 369 0.96 3.59 6.59
C THR A 369 1.40 5.04 6.83
N LEU A 370 2.23 5.62 5.95
CA LEU A 370 2.74 6.98 6.12
C LEU A 370 1.69 8.06 5.92
N PHE A 371 0.93 8.01 4.81
CA PHE A 371 0.03 9.09 4.42
C PHE A 371 -1.33 9.00 5.12
N ASN A 372 -1.76 7.79 5.51
CA ASN A 372 -2.92 7.60 6.39
C ASN A 372 -2.53 7.61 7.87
N LEU A 373 -1.27 7.90 8.23
CA LEU A 373 -0.83 7.94 9.64
C LEU A 373 -1.29 6.70 10.44
N ASP A 374 -1.30 5.54 9.77
CA ASP A 374 -1.82 4.29 10.30
C ASP A 374 -0.66 3.52 10.95
N PHE A 375 -0.32 3.92 12.18
CA PHE A 375 0.85 3.39 12.91
C PHE A 375 0.55 2.15 13.74
N ARG A 376 -0.29 1.24 13.22
CA ARG A 376 -0.53 -0.06 13.86
C ARG A 376 0.78 -0.84 13.94
N TRP A 377 1.07 -1.40 15.11
CA TRP A 377 2.26 -2.24 15.31
C TRP A 377 2.18 -3.47 14.40
N GLY A 378 3.21 -3.67 13.56
CA GLY A 378 3.23 -4.78 12.62
C GLY A 378 4.23 -4.61 11.49
N VAL A 379 4.11 -5.48 10.48
CA VAL A 379 4.95 -5.48 9.28
C VAL A 379 4.91 -4.14 8.51
N PRO A 380 3.75 -3.47 8.31
CA PRO A 380 3.70 -2.23 7.54
C PRO A 380 4.49 -1.08 8.19
N LEU A 381 4.35 -0.93 9.52
CA LEU A 381 5.09 0.07 10.29
C LEU A 381 6.60 -0.19 10.28
N LEU A 382 7.02 -1.44 10.48
CA LEU A 382 8.43 -1.82 10.39
C LEU A 382 9.00 -1.53 9.00
N PHE A 383 8.24 -1.86 7.95
CA PHE A 383 8.68 -1.63 6.59
C PHE A 383 8.80 -0.14 6.25
N LEU A 384 7.83 0.68 6.68
CA LEU A 384 7.90 2.14 6.58
C LEU A 384 9.15 2.68 7.28
N LEU A 385 9.38 2.28 8.53
CA LEU A 385 10.54 2.69 9.32
C LEU A 385 11.86 2.40 8.62
N VAL A 386 12.03 1.19 8.09
CA VAL A 386 13.22 0.79 7.33
C VAL A 386 13.38 1.65 6.08
N VAL A 387 12.30 1.85 5.31
CA VAL A 387 12.34 2.68 4.10
C VAL A 387 12.76 4.12 4.43
N LEU A 388 12.18 4.75 5.45
CA LEU A 388 12.52 6.12 5.84
C LEU A 388 13.96 6.21 6.35
N ALA A 389 14.39 5.29 7.23
CA ALA A 389 15.73 5.27 7.79
C ALA A 389 16.81 5.11 6.71
N VAL A 390 16.59 4.23 5.73
CA VAL A 390 17.49 4.03 4.59
C VAL A 390 17.45 5.25 3.66
N SER A 391 16.31 5.91 3.49
CA SER A 391 16.15 7.09 2.62
C SER A 391 16.90 8.32 3.09
N VAL A 392 17.19 8.43 4.38
CA VAL A 392 18.06 9.48 4.94
C VAL A 392 19.51 9.31 4.46
N VAL A 393 19.96 8.07 4.26
CA VAL A 393 21.37 7.75 3.97
C VAL A 393 21.61 7.57 2.47
N ILE A 394 20.68 6.90 1.79
CA ILE A 394 20.70 6.58 0.36
C ILE A 394 19.56 7.32 -0.29
N GLY A 395 19.81 7.99 -1.42
CA GLY A 395 18.72 8.64 -2.16
C GLY A 395 17.79 7.62 -2.81
N PHE A 396 16.48 7.75 -2.59
CA PHE A 396 15.41 7.00 -3.27
C PHE A 396 15.53 5.45 -3.23
N PRO A 397 15.83 4.81 -2.09
CA PRO A 397 16.07 3.37 -2.02
C PRO A 397 14.84 2.56 -2.42
N PHE A 398 13.65 2.97 -1.99
CA PHE A 398 12.42 2.25 -2.33
C PHE A 398 12.13 2.31 -3.82
N CYS A 399 12.22 3.50 -4.42
CA CYS A 399 11.95 3.70 -5.85
C CYS A 399 12.94 2.95 -6.74
N LYS A 400 14.19 2.76 -6.29
CA LYS A 400 15.22 2.04 -7.04
C LYS A 400 15.10 0.53 -6.96
N TYR A 401 14.73 0.00 -5.80
CA TYR A 401 14.93 -1.42 -5.49
C TYR A 401 13.65 -2.17 -5.14
N VAL A 402 12.58 -1.51 -4.74
CA VAL A 402 11.39 -2.22 -4.23
C VAL A 402 10.11 -1.87 -4.99
N CYS A 403 9.96 -0.63 -5.46
CA CYS A 403 8.72 -0.15 -6.05
C CYS A 403 8.25 -0.98 -7.27
N PRO A 404 7.12 -1.70 -7.20
CA PRO A 404 6.62 -2.51 -8.32
C PRO A 404 6.11 -1.64 -9.47
N LEU A 405 5.43 -0.52 -9.17
CA LEU A 405 5.07 0.47 -10.18
C LEU A 405 6.32 1.04 -10.88
N GLY A 406 7.36 1.34 -10.11
CA GLY A 406 8.64 1.78 -10.65
C GLY A 406 9.22 0.75 -11.61
N ALA A 407 9.16 -0.53 -11.28
CA ALA A 407 9.59 -1.62 -12.16
C ALA A 407 8.80 -1.65 -13.48
N LEU A 408 7.46 -1.61 -13.41
CA LEU A 408 6.59 -1.58 -14.59
C LEU A 408 6.93 -0.40 -15.50
N LEU A 409 6.94 0.82 -14.97
CA LEU A 409 7.21 2.02 -15.76
C LEU A 409 8.64 2.03 -16.33
N SER A 410 9.60 1.34 -15.68
CA SER A 410 10.97 1.20 -16.17
C SER A 410 11.05 0.32 -17.42
N LEU A 411 10.14 -0.66 -17.57
CA LEU A 411 10.04 -1.50 -18.78
C LEU A 411 9.43 -0.73 -19.94
N LEU A 412 8.49 0.17 -19.65
CA LEU A 412 7.79 0.96 -20.66
C LEU A 412 8.62 2.17 -21.13
N GLN A 413 9.43 2.77 -20.26
CA GLN A 413 10.18 3.99 -20.58
C GLN A 413 11.09 3.92 -21.82
N PRO A 414 11.81 2.82 -22.14
CA PRO A 414 12.61 2.75 -23.36
C PRO A 414 11.82 3.01 -24.66
N LEU A 415 10.51 2.78 -24.64
CA LEU A 415 9.58 3.07 -25.74
C LEU A 415 9.17 4.55 -25.80
N SER A 416 9.66 5.41 -24.90
CA SER A 416 9.21 6.79 -24.81
C SER A 416 9.51 7.61 -26.07
N LEU A 417 8.53 8.41 -26.51
CA LEU A 417 8.66 9.27 -27.70
C LEU A 417 9.69 10.39 -27.50
N PHE A 418 9.82 10.93 -26.30
CA PHE A 418 10.82 11.94 -25.97
C PHE A 418 11.91 11.36 -25.07
N LYS A 419 13.17 11.64 -25.41
CA LYS A 419 14.36 11.14 -24.73
C LYS A 419 15.32 12.27 -24.38
N LEU A 420 15.96 12.16 -23.21
CA LEU A 420 17.07 13.04 -22.86
C LEU A 420 18.32 12.56 -23.60
N ARG A 421 18.95 13.44 -24.36
CA ARG A 421 20.18 13.13 -25.09
C ARG A 421 21.24 14.19 -24.86
N PHE A 422 22.49 13.75 -24.99
CA PHE A 422 23.64 14.64 -24.97
C PHE A 422 23.84 15.25 -26.37
N THR A 423 24.14 16.54 -26.42
CA THR A 423 24.57 17.25 -27.64
C THR A 423 26.09 17.18 -27.78
N THR A 424 26.61 17.59 -28.94
CA THR A 424 28.05 17.74 -29.22
C THR A 424 28.74 18.77 -28.32
N SER A 425 27.98 19.64 -27.66
CA SER A 425 28.48 20.61 -26.67
C SER A 425 28.90 19.98 -25.32
N CYS A 426 28.81 18.65 -25.18
CA CYS A 426 29.17 17.97 -23.94
C CYS A 426 30.69 17.82 -23.80
N THR A 427 31.26 18.43 -22.75
CA THR A 427 32.69 18.35 -22.42
C THR A 427 33.08 17.12 -21.59
N ASN A 428 32.15 16.19 -21.37
CA ASN A 428 32.37 14.99 -20.55
C ASN A 428 32.86 15.29 -19.11
N CYS A 429 32.44 16.41 -18.52
CA CYS A 429 32.82 16.84 -17.16
C CYS A 429 32.25 15.98 -16.01
N ARG A 430 31.32 15.05 -16.31
CA ARG A 430 30.69 14.09 -15.36
C ARG A 430 29.94 14.70 -14.17
N LEU A 431 29.72 16.01 -14.12
CA LEU A 431 28.90 16.65 -13.08
C LEU A 431 27.45 16.13 -13.09
N CYS A 432 26.90 15.85 -14.28
CA CYS A 432 25.57 15.29 -14.44
C CYS A 432 25.43 13.90 -13.80
N SER A 433 26.45 13.04 -13.91
CA SER A 433 26.42 11.67 -13.41
C SER A 433 26.82 11.54 -11.94
N THR A 434 27.78 12.35 -11.48
CA THR A 434 28.35 12.23 -10.12
C THR A 434 27.67 13.14 -9.09
N ALA A 435 27.28 14.35 -9.49
CA ALA A 435 26.73 15.35 -8.59
C ALA A 435 25.21 15.49 -8.73
N ALA A 436 24.65 15.26 -9.93
CA ALA A 436 23.22 15.48 -10.21
C ALA A 436 22.38 14.20 -10.12
N CYS A 437 22.80 13.11 -10.76
CA CYS A 437 21.97 11.92 -10.93
C CYS A 437 21.99 10.99 -9.70
N ASP A 438 21.05 11.21 -8.78
CA ASP A 438 20.90 10.35 -7.60
C ASP A 438 20.36 8.94 -7.95
N TYR A 439 19.87 8.72 -9.17
CA TYR A 439 19.35 7.43 -9.67
C TYR A 439 20.39 6.55 -10.38
N PHE A 440 21.64 7.01 -10.51
CA PHE A 440 22.70 6.31 -11.26
C PHE A 440 22.38 5.98 -12.72
N ALA A 441 21.42 6.69 -13.32
CA ALA A 441 20.99 6.48 -14.69
C ALA A 441 21.99 6.98 -15.74
N ILE A 442 22.99 7.79 -15.38
CA ILE A 442 24.00 8.29 -16.33
C ILE A 442 25.28 7.46 -16.18
N GLU A 443 25.66 6.77 -17.25
CA GLU A 443 26.80 5.87 -17.31
C GLU A 443 27.92 6.50 -18.16
N SER A 444 29.17 6.22 -17.80
CA SER A 444 30.35 6.64 -18.56
C SER A 444 30.85 5.46 -19.37
N GLY A 445 30.78 5.54 -20.71
CA GLY A 445 31.32 4.55 -21.63
C GLY A 445 32.53 5.06 -22.41
N SER A 446 33.06 4.22 -23.28
CA SER A 446 34.20 4.54 -24.17
C SER A 446 33.90 5.66 -25.17
N ARG A 447 32.62 5.85 -25.53
CA ARG A 447 32.14 6.88 -26.48
C ARG A 447 31.55 8.12 -25.80
N GLY A 448 31.69 8.27 -24.49
CA GLY A 448 31.15 9.39 -23.72
C GLY A 448 30.07 8.98 -22.70
N LEU A 449 29.27 9.96 -22.27
CA LEU A 449 28.20 9.76 -21.30
C LEU A 449 26.93 9.26 -21.99
N THR A 450 26.29 8.25 -21.43
CA THR A 450 25.01 7.69 -21.92
C THR A 450 23.97 7.71 -20.79
N ILE A 451 22.70 7.78 -21.17
CA ILE A 451 21.57 7.75 -20.22
C ILE A 451 20.88 6.40 -20.35
N ASN A 452 20.87 5.65 -19.26
CA ASN A 452 20.11 4.42 -19.12
C ASN A 452 18.63 4.75 -18.91
N GLU A 453 17.82 4.44 -19.92
CA GLU A 453 16.40 4.80 -19.93
C GLU A 453 15.58 3.99 -18.93
N THR A 454 15.99 2.79 -18.53
CA THR A 454 15.24 2.03 -17.52
C THR A 454 15.40 2.62 -16.12
N GLU A 455 16.49 3.36 -15.87
CA GLU A 455 16.81 3.96 -14.55
C GLU A 455 16.52 5.47 -14.47
N CYS A 456 16.47 6.20 -15.59
CA CYS A 456 16.24 7.65 -15.58
C CYS A 456 14.80 8.00 -15.19
N VAL A 457 14.55 8.71 -14.08
CA VAL A 457 13.17 9.12 -13.68
C VAL A 457 12.74 10.48 -14.24
N ARG A 458 13.46 11.01 -15.23
CA ARG A 458 13.17 12.33 -15.84
C ARG A 458 12.96 13.47 -14.82
N CYS A 459 13.58 13.38 -13.64
CA CYS A 459 13.52 14.42 -12.61
C CYS A 459 14.14 15.73 -13.07
N GLY A 460 15.03 15.65 -14.05
CA GLY A 460 15.81 16.76 -14.49
C GLY A 460 16.62 17.35 -13.33
N GLU A 461 17.63 16.66 -12.81
CA GLU A 461 18.68 17.30 -11.98
C GLU A 461 19.97 17.54 -12.82
N CYS A 462 20.13 16.80 -13.92
CA CYS A 462 21.30 16.87 -14.78
C CYS A 462 21.40 18.09 -15.71
N LEU A 463 20.32 18.57 -16.35
CA LEU A 463 20.34 19.74 -17.25
C LEU A 463 20.76 21.05 -16.54
N SER A 464 20.46 21.21 -15.24
CA SER A 464 20.73 22.44 -14.45
C SER A 464 22.15 22.47 -13.91
N ARG A 465 22.73 21.30 -13.65
CA ARG A 465 24.14 21.19 -13.27
C ARG A 465 25.08 21.09 -14.47
N CYS A 466 24.53 21.09 -15.69
CA CYS A 466 25.33 21.04 -16.90
C CYS A 466 25.80 22.46 -17.25
N PRO A 467 27.11 22.76 -17.16
CA PRO A 467 27.62 24.12 -17.42
C PRO A 467 27.48 24.54 -18.88
N THR A 468 27.41 23.57 -19.80
CA THR A 468 27.30 23.83 -21.25
C THR A 468 25.90 23.58 -21.82
N SER A 469 24.90 23.33 -20.96
CA SER A 469 23.52 23.03 -21.39
C SER A 469 23.43 21.93 -22.46
N ALA A 470 24.34 20.95 -22.38
CA ALA A 470 24.52 19.91 -23.38
C ALA A 470 23.54 18.73 -23.26
N ILE A 471 22.47 18.85 -22.45
CA ILE A 471 21.46 17.81 -22.29
C ILE A 471 20.12 18.41 -22.69
N ARG A 472 19.42 17.78 -23.63
CA ARG A 472 18.11 18.27 -24.12
C ARG A 472 17.10 17.14 -24.21
N LEU A 473 15.83 17.48 -24.03
CA LEU A 473 14.71 16.60 -24.32
C LEU A 473 14.41 16.67 -25.82
N THR A 474 14.57 15.55 -26.51
CA THR A 474 14.43 15.46 -27.97
C THR A 474 13.55 14.29 -28.36
N TRP A 475 12.87 14.42 -29.50
CA TRP A 475 12.09 13.31 -30.05
C TRP A 475 12.99 12.13 -30.44
N ALA A 476 12.56 10.91 -30.14
CA ALA A 476 13.40 9.71 -30.14
C ALA A 476 14.03 9.36 -31.49
N ARG A 477 13.39 9.73 -32.63
CA ARG A 477 13.96 9.46 -33.96
C ARG A 477 14.86 10.57 -34.50
N ARG A 478 14.97 11.74 -33.86
CA ARG A 478 15.93 12.77 -34.29
C ARG A 478 17.32 12.44 -33.78
N HIS A 479 18.26 12.20 -34.69
CA HIS A 479 19.69 12.27 -34.37
C HIS A 479 20.04 13.72 -34.06
N ILE A 480 20.76 13.92 -32.97
CA ILE A 480 21.28 15.24 -32.61
C ILE A 480 22.65 15.34 -33.27
N SER A 481 22.78 16.24 -34.25
CA SER A 481 24.07 16.70 -34.80
C SER A 481 24.74 17.66 -33.83
#